data_AF-E4YNJ4-F1
#
_entry.id   AF-E4YNJ4-F1
#
_cell.length_a   1.000
_cell.length_b   1.000
_cell.length_c   1.000
_cell.angle_alpha   90.00
_cell.angle_beta   90.00
_cell.angle_gamma   90.00
#
_symmetry.space_group_name_H-M   'P 1'
#
loop_
_entity.id
_entity.type
_entity.pdbx_description
1 polymer ?
#
loop_
_entity_poly.entity_id
_entity_poly.type
_entity_poly.pdbx_seq_one_letter_code
_entity_poly.pdbx_strand_id
1 'polypeptide(L)'
;MRGEKSRTKEEEDLLNCYIRIREKKEKLKQLRQEKADKKNNQAPLVKKNFNMDRQFNEKELKNQVKNASSATERAKMLLKAGKLKVDQKKSTGFKRRQSTGGGAKARPLQLDEPEFELPQYADDPVEFSVEDKYKNIPDSNEALPQAPIKPKQRPVQKKPPPRKPPIKRQQVCYNDDDLFS
;
A
#
# COMPACT_ATOMS: atom_id res chain seq x y z
N MET A 1 -42.68 -60.91 4.75
CA MET A 1 -42.92 -59.84 3.76
C MET A 1 -43.63 -58.68 4.45
N ARG A 2 -42.96 -57.54 4.67
CA ARG A 2 -43.60 -56.35 5.26
C ARG A 2 -44.38 -55.67 4.14
N GLY A 3 -45.71 -55.67 4.25
CA GLY A 3 -46.61 -55.09 3.26
C GLY A 3 -46.34 -53.59 3.11
N GLU A 4 -45.97 -53.19 1.89
CA GLU A 4 -46.00 -51.79 1.48
C GLU A 4 -47.46 -51.36 1.46
N LYS A 5 -47.87 -50.58 2.47
CA LYS A 5 -49.15 -49.88 2.43
C LYS A 5 -49.03 -48.84 1.33
N SER A 6 -49.69 -49.07 0.21
CA SER A 6 -49.87 -48.08 -0.85
C SER A 6 -50.45 -46.83 -0.21
N ARG A 7 -49.72 -45.72 -0.27
CA ARG A 7 -50.16 -44.45 0.30
C ARG A 7 -51.44 -44.01 -0.39
N THR A 8 -52.38 -43.49 0.38
CA THR A 8 -53.59 -42.92 -0.22
C THR A 8 -53.21 -41.62 -0.95
N LYS A 9 -53.99 -41.22 -1.96
CA LYS A 9 -53.75 -39.97 -2.70
C LYS A 9 -53.68 -38.75 -1.76
N GLU A 10 -54.47 -38.77 -0.68
CA GLU A 10 -54.46 -37.73 0.36
C GLU A 10 -53.12 -37.67 1.12
N GLU A 11 -52.51 -38.82 1.45
CA GLU A 11 -51.20 -38.88 2.09
C GLU A 11 -50.09 -38.34 1.18
N GLU A 12 -50.18 -38.59 -0.13
CA GLU A 12 -49.24 -38.06 -1.12
C GLU A 12 -49.38 -36.54 -1.28
N ASP A 13 -50.62 -36.03 -1.31
CA ASP A 13 -50.89 -34.59 -1.39
C ASP A 13 -50.42 -33.82 -0.15
N LEU A 14 -50.62 -34.41 1.04
CA LEU A 14 -50.11 -33.85 2.30
C LEU A 14 -48.58 -33.86 2.35
N LEU A 15 -47.94 -34.93 1.87
CA LEU A 15 -46.49 -35.02 1.79
C LEU A 15 -45.92 -33.97 0.82
N ASN A 16 -46.55 -33.81 -0.35
CA ASN A 16 -46.18 -32.80 -1.34
C ASN A 16 -46.33 -31.37 -0.79
N CYS A 17 -47.41 -31.10 -0.04
CA CYS A 17 -47.60 -29.84 0.66
C CYS A 17 -46.50 -29.60 1.70
N TYR A 18 -46.15 -30.61 2.50
CA TYR A 18 -45.09 -30.52 3.49
C TYR A 18 -43.73 -30.20 2.86
N ILE A 19 -43.38 -30.87 1.74
CA ILE A 19 -42.14 -30.62 0.99
C ILE A 19 -42.11 -29.17 0.51
N ARG A 20 -43.19 -28.67 -0.10
CA ARG A 20 -43.28 -27.27 -0.56
C ARG A 20 -43.14 -26.26 0.58
N ILE A 21 -43.74 -26.54 1.74
CA ILE A 21 -43.61 -25.68 2.93
C ILE A 21 -42.16 -25.66 3.41
N ARG A 22 -41.50 -26.82 3.44
CA ARG A 22 -40.09 -26.93 3.85
C ARG A 22 -39.17 -26.14 2.93
N GLU A 23 -39.32 -26.28 1.61
CA GLU A 23 -38.55 -25.51 0.63
C GLU A 23 -38.76 -24.00 0.78
N LYS A 24 -40.01 -23.56 1.00
CA LYS A 24 -40.30 -22.13 1.24
C LYS A 24 -39.63 -21.61 2.51
N LYS A 25 -39.56 -22.42 3.58
CA LYS A 25 -38.84 -22.05 4.81
C LYS A 25 -37.34 -21.93 4.59
N GLU A 26 -36.74 -22.84 3.82
CA GLU A 26 -35.30 -22.79 3.50
C GLU A 26 -34.96 -21.57 2.63
N LYS A 27 -35.77 -21.27 1.59
CA LYS A 27 -35.63 -20.06 0.77
C LYS A 27 -35.74 -18.77 1.60
N LEU A 28 -36.67 -18.71 2.55
CA LEU A 28 -36.80 -17.57 3.46
C LEU A 28 -35.54 -17.38 4.33
N LYS A 29 -34.95 -18.49 4.81
CA LYS A 29 -33.72 -18.46 5.60
C LYS A 29 -32.55 -17.93 4.76
N GLN A 30 -32.40 -18.40 3.53
CA GLN A 30 -31.38 -17.92 2.58
C GLN A 30 -31.53 -16.42 2.30
N LEU A 31 -32.74 -15.95 1.99
CA LEU A 31 -33.01 -14.52 1.74
C LEU A 31 -32.71 -13.64 2.95
N ARG A 32 -32.95 -14.12 4.18
CA ARG A 32 -32.57 -13.39 5.41
C ARG A 32 -31.06 -13.29 5.56
N GLN A 33 -30.35 -14.37 5.27
CA GLN A 33 -28.88 -14.41 5.35
C GLN A 33 -28.25 -13.50 4.29
N GLU A 34 -28.69 -13.57 3.03
CA GLU A 34 -28.23 -12.66 1.98
C GLU A 34 -28.47 -11.18 2.31
N LYS A 35 -29.60 -10.84 2.95
CA LYS A 35 -29.86 -9.47 3.40
C LYS A 35 -28.91 -9.04 4.51
N ALA A 36 -28.56 -9.95 5.44
CA ALA A 36 -27.58 -9.67 6.48
C ALA A 36 -26.18 -9.50 5.89
N ASP A 37 -25.79 -10.38 4.98
CA ASP A 37 -24.49 -10.33 4.31
C ASP A 37 -24.35 -9.08 3.43
N LYS A 38 -25.42 -8.66 2.73
CA LYS A 38 -25.43 -7.38 2.00
C LYS A 38 -25.23 -6.19 2.92
N LYS A 39 -25.80 -6.19 4.13
CA LYS A 39 -25.57 -5.12 5.12
C LYS A 39 -24.14 -5.15 5.68
N ASN A 40 -23.60 -6.33 5.94
CA ASN A 40 -22.25 -6.50 6.48
C ASN A 40 -21.15 -6.21 5.44
N ASN A 41 -21.40 -6.60 4.18
CA ASN A 41 -20.50 -6.33 3.04
C ASN A 41 -20.70 -4.94 2.44
N GLN A 42 -21.71 -4.19 2.88
CA GLN A 42 -21.77 -2.76 2.64
C GLN A 42 -20.68 -2.13 3.51
N ALA A 43 -19.44 -2.16 2.98
CA ALA A 43 -18.30 -1.48 3.58
C ALA A 43 -18.78 -0.09 4.00
N PRO A 44 -18.53 0.35 5.24
CA PRO A 44 -18.89 1.68 5.65
C PRO A 44 -18.16 2.61 4.68
N LEU A 45 -18.89 3.18 3.72
CA LEU A 45 -18.49 4.32 2.96
C LEU A 45 -18.41 5.43 3.99
N VAL A 46 -17.29 5.48 4.71
CA VAL A 46 -16.90 6.65 5.46
C VAL A 46 -16.70 7.71 4.39
N LYS A 47 -17.78 8.42 4.08
CA LYS A 47 -17.74 9.72 3.44
C LYS A 47 -16.93 10.55 4.42
N LYS A 48 -15.60 10.57 4.24
CA LYS A 48 -14.76 11.55 4.90
C LYS A 48 -15.25 12.86 4.34
N ASN A 49 -16.10 13.55 5.09
CA ASN A 49 -16.44 14.94 4.85
C ASN A 49 -15.15 15.74 5.07
N PHE A 50 -14.25 15.69 4.11
CA PHE A 50 -13.14 16.61 4.04
C PHE A 50 -13.78 17.96 3.68
N ASN A 51 -14.17 18.72 4.70
CA ASN A 51 -14.31 20.16 4.54
C ASN A 51 -12.94 20.68 4.13
N MET A 52 -12.73 20.84 2.83
CA MET A 52 -11.47 21.33 2.26
C MET A 52 -11.19 22.78 2.70
N ASP A 53 -12.23 23.50 3.12
CA ASP A 53 -12.20 24.91 3.51
C ASP A 53 -12.27 25.16 5.03
N ARG A 54 -12.22 24.10 5.86
CA ARG A 54 -12.17 24.30 7.32
C ARG A 54 -10.83 24.92 7.70
N GLN A 55 -10.86 26.21 8.03
CA GLN A 55 -9.76 26.92 8.68
C GLN A 55 -9.61 26.37 10.10
N PHE A 56 -8.42 25.86 10.45
CA PHE A 56 -8.14 25.34 11.79
C PHE A 56 -7.65 26.47 12.70
N ASN A 57 -8.16 26.52 13.93
CA ASN A 57 -7.58 27.37 14.96
C ASN A 57 -6.13 26.95 15.26
N GLU A 58 -5.30 27.88 15.74
CA GLU A 58 -3.87 27.62 15.94
C GLU A 58 -3.57 26.41 16.85
N LYS A 59 -4.39 26.23 17.90
CA LYS A 59 -4.28 25.10 18.83
C LYS A 59 -4.64 23.77 18.15
N GLU A 60 -5.68 23.77 17.31
CA GLU A 60 -6.09 22.58 16.54
C GLU A 60 -5.05 22.21 15.49
N LEU A 61 -4.48 23.19 14.81
CA LEU A 61 -3.43 22.99 13.82
C LEU A 61 -2.19 22.33 14.45
N LYS A 62 -1.74 22.80 15.62
CA LYS A 62 -0.61 22.20 16.34
C LYS A 62 -0.86 20.73 16.68
N ASN A 63 -2.07 20.41 17.15
CA ASN A 63 -2.45 19.03 17.47
C ASN A 63 -2.50 18.13 16.23
N GLN A 64 -3.03 18.62 15.12
CA GLN A 64 -3.07 17.87 13.86
C GLN A 64 -1.69 17.65 13.25
N VAL A 65 -0.82 18.66 13.28
CA VAL A 65 0.56 18.53 12.79
C VAL A 65 1.34 17.53 13.66
N LYS A 66 1.11 17.53 14.98
CA LYS A 66 1.72 16.55 15.90
C LYS A 66 1.25 15.13 15.62
N ASN A 67 -0.04 14.94 15.33
CA ASN A 67 -0.67 13.63 15.14
C ASN A 67 -0.68 13.13 13.69
N ALA A 68 -0.16 13.90 12.74
CA ALA A 68 -0.13 13.51 11.34
C ALA A 68 0.72 12.24 11.11
N SER A 69 0.20 11.33 10.29
CA SER A 69 0.74 9.98 10.11
C SER A 69 2.04 9.97 9.28
N SER A 70 2.26 11.01 8.47
CA SER A 70 3.42 11.12 7.60
C SER A 70 3.97 12.54 7.50
N ALA A 71 5.23 12.66 7.08
CA ALA A 71 5.86 13.97 6.82
C ALA A 71 5.13 14.74 5.71
N THR A 72 4.65 14.03 4.68
CA THR A 72 3.89 14.61 3.58
C THR A 72 2.53 15.15 4.04
N GLU A 73 1.85 14.43 4.95
CA GLU A 73 0.59 14.88 5.51
C GLU A 73 0.78 16.12 6.41
N ARG A 74 1.84 16.15 7.24
CA ARG A 74 2.22 17.37 7.98
C ARG A 74 2.46 18.56 7.05
N ALA A 75 3.22 18.36 5.97
CA ALA A 75 3.55 19.43 5.04
C ALA A 75 2.28 19.99 4.37
N LYS A 76 1.34 19.14 3.96
CA LYS A 76 0.05 19.55 3.40
C LYS A 76 -0.77 20.41 4.39
N MET A 77 -0.82 20.03 5.66
CA MET A 77 -1.55 20.82 6.68
C MET A 77 -0.90 22.18 6.93
N LEU A 78 0.44 22.24 7.02
CA LEU A 78 1.17 23.50 7.21
C LEU A 78 1.09 24.42 5.98
N LEU A 79 1.04 23.86 4.77
CA LEU A 79 0.81 24.60 3.52
C LEU A 79 -0.58 25.23 3.50
N LYS A 80 -1.62 24.44 3.81
CA LYS A 80 -3.00 24.93 3.89
C LYS A 80 -3.17 26.06 4.91
N ALA A 81 -2.45 25.98 6.02
CA ALA A 81 -2.44 27.02 7.06
C ALA A 81 -1.56 28.24 6.73
N GLY A 82 -0.93 28.29 5.55
CA GLY A 82 -0.02 29.37 5.15
C GLY A 82 1.29 29.45 5.96
N LYS A 83 1.54 28.49 6.87
CA LYS A 83 2.76 28.45 7.71
C LYS A 83 3.95 27.85 6.98
N LEU A 84 3.73 27.09 5.90
CA LEU A 84 4.78 26.64 4.99
C LEU A 84 4.60 27.34 3.64
N LYS A 85 5.62 28.08 3.19
CA LYS A 85 5.69 28.63 1.83
C LYS A 85 6.49 27.68 0.96
N VAL A 86 5.89 27.19 -0.13
CA VAL A 86 6.60 26.39 -1.14
C VAL A 86 6.90 27.31 -2.33
N ASP A 87 8.16 27.72 -2.42
CA ASP A 87 8.68 28.43 -3.59
C ASP A 87 8.74 27.44 -4.76
N GLN A 88 7.72 27.42 -5.61
CA GLN A 88 7.66 26.53 -6.79
C GLN A 88 8.86 26.72 -7.72
N LYS A 89 9.43 27.94 -7.77
CA LYS A 89 10.61 28.29 -8.57
C LYS A 89 11.94 27.76 -8.00
N LYS A 90 11.96 27.31 -6.73
CA LYS A 90 13.14 26.75 -6.05
C LYS A 90 12.93 25.29 -5.69
N SER A 91 12.22 24.54 -6.55
CA SER A 91 12.32 23.08 -6.52
C SER A 91 13.78 22.70 -6.75
N THR A 92 14.56 22.61 -5.68
CA THR A 92 15.81 21.86 -5.67
C THR A 92 15.38 20.40 -5.74
N GLY A 93 14.92 19.96 -6.92
CA GLY A 93 14.55 18.56 -7.16
C GLY A 93 15.64 17.68 -6.58
N PHE A 94 15.25 16.59 -5.90
CA PHE A 94 16.10 15.76 -5.03
C PHE A 94 17.56 15.74 -5.50
N LYS A 95 18.35 16.71 -5.00
CA LYS A 95 19.78 16.72 -5.27
C LYS A 95 20.28 15.56 -4.45
N ARG A 96 20.72 14.47 -5.10
CA ARG A 96 21.59 13.48 -4.45
C ARG A 96 22.62 14.30 -3.71
N ARG A 97 22.58 14.27 -2.38
CA ARG A 97 23.68 14.80 -1.59
C ARG A 97 24.92 14.13 -2.16
N GLN A 98 25.84 14.90 -2.75
CA GLN A 98 27.17 14.36 -2.94
C GLN A 98 27.57 13.84 -1.57
N SER A 99 27.93 12.57 -1.51
CA SER A 99 28.35 11.92 -0.30
C SER A 99 29.44 12.76 0.33
N THR A 100 29.08 13.56 1.33
CA THR A 100 30.02 14.06 2.33
C THR A 100 30.54 12.83 3.04
N GLY A 101 31.62 12.27 2.50
CA GLY A 101 32.18 10.99 2.90
C GLY A 101 32.81 10.26 1.72
N GLY A 102 33.78 10.91 1.07
CA GLY A 102 34.48 10.35 -0.08
C GLY A 102 35.90 10.88 -0.25
N GLY A 103 36.54 11.32 0.84
CA GLY A 103 38.00 11.48 0.89
C GLY A 103 38.74 10.14 0.86
N ALA A 104 38.20 9.13 0.15
CA ALA A 104 38.97 7.96 -0.20
C ALA A 104 39.87 8.39 -1.34
N LYS A 105 41.19 8.39 -1.09
CA LYS A 105 42.24 8.58 -2.09
C LYS A 105 41.79 7.91 -3.40
N ALA A 106 41.59 8.69 -4.44
CA ALA A 106 41.35 8.15 -5.76
C ALA A 106 42.52 7.21 -6.06
N ARG A 107 42.22 5.91 -6.14
CA ARG A 107 43.18 4.97 -6.74
C ARG A 107 43.39 5.44 -8.18
N PRO A 108 44.64 5.48 -8.68
CA PRO A 108 44.86 5.84 -10.08
C PRO A 108 43.99 4.91 -10.93
N LEU A 109 43.21 5.51 -11.83
CA LEU A 109 42.44 4.79 -12.83
C LEU A 109 43.47 4.11 -13.74
N GLN A 110 43.77 2.84 -13.50
CA GLN A 110 44.47 2.02 -14.48
C GLN A 110 43.52 1.89 -15.67
N LEU A 111 43.86 2.61 -16.74
CA LEU A 111 43.26 2.48 -18.07
C LEU A 111 43.78 1.18 -18.69
N ASP A 112 43.34 0.04 -18.16
CA ASP A 112 43.37 -1.19 -18.93
C ASP A 112 41.97 -1.31 -19.53
N GLU A 113 41.86 -0.98 -20.82
CA GLU A 113 40.64 -1.26 -21.59
C GLU A 113 40.38 -2.77 -21.52
N PRO A 114 39.26 -3.25 -20.95
CA PRO A 114 38.87 -4.61 -21.23
C PRO A 114 38.35 -4.62 -22.67
N GLU A 115 39.05 -5.30 -23.57
CA GLU A 115 38.50 -5.71 -24.87
C GLU A 115 37.28 -6.60 -24.58
N PHE A 116 36.10 -5.98 -24.51
CA PHE A 116 34.85 -6.67 -24.31
C PHE A 116 34.22 -6.86 -25.69
N GLU A 117 34.46 -8.02 -26.31
CA GLU A 117 33.72 -8.41 -27.50
C GLU A 117 32.27 -8.71 -27.11
N LEU A 118 31.33 -8.01 -27.75
CA LEU A 118 29.91 -8.28 -27.60
C LEU A 118 29.59 -9.64 -28.24
N PRO A 119 28.75 -10.47 -27.61
CA PRO A 119 28.33 -11.72 -28.23
C PRO A 119 27.57 -11.51 -29.55
N GLN A 120 27.89 -12.31 -30.57
CA GLN A 120 27.42 -12.18 -31.96
C GLN A 120 25.91 -12.32 -32.21
N TYR A 121 25.08 -12.54 -31.19
CA TYR A 121 23.64 -12.75 -31.38
C TYR A 121 22.86 -11.48 -31.80
N ALA A 122 23.52 -10.32 -31.87
CA ALA A 122 22.89 -9.05 -32.24
C ALA A 122 22.64 -8.90 -33.75
N ASP A 123 23.35 -9.67 -34.59
CA ASP A 123 23.31 -9.54 -36.05
C ASP A 123 22.68 -10.75 -36.76
N ASP A 124 22.26 -11.78 -36.03
CA ASP A 124 21.51 -12.89 -36.64
C ASP A 124 20.06 -12.46 -36.91
N PRO A 125 19.58 -12.46 -38.18
CA PRO A 125 18.18 -12.28 -38.47
C PRO A 125 17.45 -13.57 -38.05
N VAL A 126 17.08 -13.67 -36.78
CA VAL A 126 16.14 -14.69 -36.34
C VAL A 126 14.78 -14.34 -36.95
N GLU A 127 14.45 -14.99 -38.07
CA GLU A 127 13.10 -14.96 -38.64
C GLU A 127 12.13 -15.55 -37.62
N PHE A 128 11.51 -14.68 -36.82
CA PHE A 128 10.39 -15.06 -35.97
C PHE A 128 9.19 -15.39 -36.87
N SER A 129 8.99 -16.68 -37.14
CA SER A 129 7.75 -17.19 -37.75
C SER A 129 6.53 -16.69 -36.96
N VAL A 130 5.53 -16.21 -37.67
CA VAL A 130 4.40 -15.46 -37.09
C VAL A 130 3.49 -16.40 -36.27
N GLU A 131 3.60 -17.72 -36.45
CA GLU A 131 2.79 -18.73 -35.78
C GLU A 131 3.02 -18.87 -34.26
N ASP A 132 4.17 -18.43 -33.73
CA ASP A 132 4.49 -18.64 -32.31
C ASP A 132 4.05 -17.51 -31.37
N LYS A 133 3.53 -16.40 -31.91
CA LYS A 133 3.18 -15.22 -31.10
C LYS A 133 2.00 -15.44 -30.16
N TYR A 134 1.16 -16.45 -30.41
CA TYR A 134 -0.09 -16.66 -29.68
C TYR A 134 -0.16 -17.99 -28.92
N LYS A 135 0.85 -18.86 -29.02
CA LYS A 135 0.84 -20.18 -28.34
C LYS A 135 0.87 -20.11 -26.81
N ASN A 136 1.33 -18.99 -26.24
CA ASN A 136 1.44 -18.78 -24.79
C ASN A 136 0.38 -17.83 -24.23
N ILE A 137 -0.61 -17.43 -25.03
CA ILE A 137 -1.69 -16.58 -24.53
C ILE A 137 -2.73 -17.52 -23.91
N PRO A 138 -2.96 -17.46 -22.59
CA PRO A 138 -3.97 -18.28 -21.94
C PRO A 138 -5.35 -17.91 -22.51
N ASP A 139 -6.16 -18.93 -22.80
CA ASP A 139 -7.52 -18.75 -23.31
C ASP A 139 -8.33 -17.91 -22.31
N SER A 140 -9.12 -16.95 -22.81
CA SER A 140 -9.90 -16.01 -21.97
C SER A 140 -10.93 -16.69 -21.04
N ASN A 141 -11.16 -17.99 -21.19
CA ASN A 141 -12.03 -18.83 -20.36
C ASN A 141 -11.29 -19.61 -19.27
N GLU A 142 -9.95 -19.61 -19.24
CA GLU A 142 -9.21 -20.18 -18.11
C GLU A 142 -9.25 -19.20 -16.93
N ALA A 143 -9.88 -19.64 -15.84
CA ALA A 143 -9.91 -18.88 -14.61
C ALA A 143 -8.47 -18.62 -14.13
N LEU A 144 -8.08 -17.35 -14.07
CA LEU A 144 -6.79 -16.93 -13.53
C LEU A 144 -6.56 -17.61 -12.17
N PRO A 145 -5.36 -18.14 -11.90
CA PRO A 145 -5.07 -18.77 -10.61
C PRO A 145 -5.37 -17.77 -9.50
N GLN A 146 -6.27 -18.16 -8.58
CA GLN A 146 -6.66 -17.32 -7.45
C GLN A 146 -5.40 -16.87 -6.71
N ALA A 147 -5.22 -15.55 -6.64
CA ALA A 147 -4.14 -14.97 -5.86
C ALA A 147 -4.20 -15.49 -4.41
N PRO A 148 -3.07 -15.85 -3.81
CA PRO A 148 -3.06 -16.38 -2.45
C PRO A 148 -3.72 -15.39 -1.50
N ILE A 149 -4.79 -15.86 -0.82
CA ILE A 149 -5.66 -15.10 0.10
C ILE A 149 -4.87 -14.46 1.26
N LYS A 150 -3.63 -14.90 1.51
CA LYS A 150 -2.79 -14.41 2.60
C LYS A 150 -1.68 -13.50 2.06
N PRO A 151 -1.68 -12.19 2.39
CA PRO A 151 -0.55 -11.34 2.07
C PRO A 151 0.71 -11.87 2.78
N LYS A 152 1.79 -12.11 2.01
CA LYS A 152 3.12 -12.39 2.59
C LYS A 152 3.49 -11.24 3.52
N GLN A 153 3.70 -11.56 4.80
CA GLN A 153 4.13 -10.57 5.79
C GLN A 153 5.51 -10.03 5.39
N ARG A 154 5.61 -8.71 5.20
CA ARG A 154 6.91 -8.05 4.98
C ARG A 154 7.70 -8.07 6.29
N PRO A 155 9.03 -8.28 6.26
CA PRO A 155 9.85 -8.24 7.45
C PRO A 155 9.75 -6.86 8.11
N VAL A 156 9.40 -6.83 9.40
CA VAL A 156 9.33 -5.61 10.20
C VAL A 156 10.75 -5.15 10.49
N GLN A 157 11.26 -4.18 9.71
CA GLN A 157 12.51 -3.51 10.02
C GLN A 157 12.31 -2.68 11.30
N LYS A 158 12.86 -3.16 12.42
CA LYS A 158 12.91 -2.40 13.68
C LYS A 158 13.68 -1.11 13.43
N LYS A 159 13.07 0.03 13.75
CA LYS A 159 13.70 1.34 13.59
C LYS A 159 14.94 1.42 14.48
N PRO A 160 16.10 1.89 13.98
CA PRO A 160 17.27 2.10 14.81
C PRO A 160 16.95 3.18 15.88
N PRO A 161 17.54 3.08 17.08
CA PRO A 161 17.32 4.04 18.15
C PRO A 161 17.75 5.46 17.72
N PRO A 162 17.10 6.51 18.25
CA PRO A 162 17.43 7.89 17.91
C PRO A 162 18.88 8.20 18.29
N ARG A 163 19.63 8.75 17.34
CA ARG A 163 20.99 9.24 17.58
C ARG A 163 20.94 10.38 18.60
N LYS A 164 21.80 10.31 19.62
CA LYS A 164 21.94 11.37 20.63
C LYS A 164 22.25 12.71 19.95
N PRO A 165 21.65 13.83 20.40
CA PRO A 165 21.96 15.14 19.84
C PRO A 165 23.45 15.47 20.06
N PRO A 166 24.09 16.18 19.13
CA PRO A 166 25.48 16.60 19.30
C PRO A 166 25.59 17.51 20.52
N ILE A 167 26.60 17.25 21.36
CA ILE A 167 26.93 18.05 22.54
C ILE A 167 27.25 19.47 22.07
N LYS A 168 26.46 20.46 22.51
CA LYS A 168 26.77 21.86 22.29
C LYS A 168 28.02 22.20 23.10
N ARG A 169 29.09 22.60 22.42
CA ARG A 169 30.26 23.18 23.07
C ARG A 169 29.83 24.53 23.67
N GLN A 170 30.01 24.70 24.97
CA GLN A 170 29.84 26.00 25.61
C GLN A 170 30.95 26.92 25.12
N GLN A 171 30.57 28.13 24.71
CA GLN A 171 31.51 29.19 24.40
C GLN A 171 32.05 29.70 25.73
N VAL A 172 33.35 29.51 25.96
CA VAL A 172 34.04 30.13 27.10
C VAL A 172 34.35 31.56 26.66
N CYS A 173 33.65 32.52 27.26
CA CYS A 173 34.00 33.94 27.14
C CYS A 173 34.99 34.24 28.28
N TYR A 174 36.17 34.72 27.94
CA TYR A 174 37.07 35.34 28.90
C TYR A 174 36.59 36.78 29.10
N ASN A 175 36.47 37.21 30.35
CA ASN A 175 36.29 38.63 30.64
C ASN A 175 37.67 39.28 30.50
N ASP A 176 37.73 40.43 29.84
CA ASP A 176 38.99 41.15 29.57
C ASP A 176 39.71 41.60 30.86
N ASP A 177 39.06 41.49 32.02
CA ASP A 177 39.63 41.80 33.33
C ASP A 177 40.63 40.75 33.85
N ASP A 178 40.65 39.53 33.28
CA ASP A 178 41.54 38.44 33.71
C ASP A 178 42.91 38.45 32.99
N LEU A 179 43.13 39.38 32.05
CA LEU A 179 44.37 39.44 31.25
C LEU A 179 45.47 40.32 31.85
N PHE A 180 45.18 41.05 32.92
CA PHE A 180 46.09 42.01 33.57
C PHE A 180 46.04 41.94 35.11
N SER A 181 46.18 40.73 35.69
CA SER A 181 46.55 40.55 37.11
C SER A 181 47.87 39.81 37.25
#